data_AF-A0A855XD79-F1
#
_entry.id   AF-A0A855XD79-F1
#
_cell.length_a   1.000
_cell.length_b   1.000
_cell.length_c   1.000
_cell.angle_alpha   90.00
_cell.angle_beta   90.00
_cell.angle_gamma   90.00
#
_symmetry.space_group_name_H-M   'P 1'
#
loop_
_entity.id
_entity.type
_entity.pdbx_description
1 polymer ?
#
loop_
_entity_poly.entity_id
_entity_poly.type
_entity_poly.pdbx_seq_one_letter_code
_entity_poly.pdbx_strand_id
1 'polypeptide(L)'
;MNRTTFFVVVIATALLLAGSGLAQTYTLATQILSNGATNSSNASYSLQGTLYQSAIRLTKASGNQVQQGFWRYMLTYYPCCIGIRGNVNNDEQQMVDLTDLTFLSSYLTSGSPVPACYDEGNVNGIGIIDLADLTYLSSYLSGGNPPPSCP
;
A
#
# COMPACT_ATOMS: atom_id res chain seq x y z
N MET A 1 -12.50 17.96 -66.14
CA MET A 1 -12.10 18.70 -64.92
C MET A 1 -10.76 19.36 -65.18
N ASN A 2 -10.61 20.65 -64.88
CA ASN A 2 -9.37 21.38 -65.14
C ASN A 2 -8.31 21.01 -64.08
N ARG A 3 -7.00 21.00 -64.44
CA ARG A 3 -5.91 20.51 -63.56
C ARG A 3 -5.92 21.16 -62.18
N THR A 4 -6.23 22.45 -62.10
CA THR A 4 -6.35 23.22 -60.85
C THR A 4 -7.47 22.71 -59.95
N THR A 5 -8.62 22.33 -60.51
CA THR A 5 -9.75 21.77 -59.76
C THR A 5 -9.41 20.41 -59.16
N PHE A 6 -8.60 19.61 -59.85
CA PHE A 6 -8.18 18.29 -59.37
C PHE A 6 -7.27 18.38 -58.14
N PHE A 7 -6.26 19.27 -58.15
CA PHE A 7 -5.35 19.44 -57.01
C PHE A 7 -6.04 19.98 -55.75
N VAL A 8 -6.99 20.92 -55.91
CA VAL A 8 -7.75 21.47 -54.78
C VAL A 8 -8.61 20.39 -54.11
N VAL A 9 -9.25 19.53 -54.91
CA VAL A 9 -10.06 18.42 -54.38
C VAL A 9 -9.20 17.41 -53.63
N VAL A 10 -8.02 17.07 -54.15
CA VAL A 10 -7.10 16.11 -53.50
C VAL A 10 -6.54 16.65 -52.18
N ILE A 11 -6.20 17.93 -52.11
CA ILE A 11 -5.70 18.55 -50.87
C ILE A 11 -6.83 18.67 -49.84
N ALA A 12 -8.04 19.06 -50.27
CA ALA A 12 -9.21 19.14 -49.39
C ALA A 12 -9.61 17.76 -48.82
N THR A 13 -9.57 16.71 -49.63
CA THR A 13 -9.85 15.35 -49.16
C THR A 13 -8.76 14.83 -48.23
N ALA A 14 -7.48 15.12 -48.50
CA ALA A 14 -6.37 14.74 -47.62
C ALA A 14 -6.44 15.42 -46.23
N LEU A 15 -6.84 16.70 -46.17
CA LEU A 15 -7.04 17.42 -44.91
C LEU A 15 -8.27 16.92 -44.12
N LEU A 16 -9.33 16.51 -44.81
CA LEU A 16 -10.52 15.87 -44.20
C LEU A 16 -10.22 14.47 -43.62
N LEU A 17 -9.20 13.78 -44.14
CA LEU A 17 -8.78 12.45 -43.68
C LEU A 17 -7.73 12.48 -42.56
N ALA A 18 -7.07 13.62 -42.32
CA ALA A 18 -6.01 13.74 -41.30
C ALA A 18 -6.52 14.09 -39.89
N GLY A 19 -7.84 14.28 -39.72
CA GLY A 19 -8.46 14.72 -38.47
C GLY A 19 -9.24 13.64 -37.75
N SER A 20 -8.60 12.54 -37.33
CA SER A 20 -9.16 11.65 -36.32
C SER A 20 -8.09 11.20 -35.35
N GLY A 21 -7.78 12.07 -34.38
CA GLY A 21 -7.12 11.65 -33.16
C GLY A 21 -7.96 10.57 -32.50
N LEU A 22 -7.45 9.35 -32.46
CA LEU A 22 -8.10 8.20 -31.84
C LEU A 22 -8.21 8.47 -30.33
N ALA A 23 -9.40 8.83 -29.85
CA ALA A 23 -9.71 8.77 -28.43
C ALA A 23 -9.78 7.30 -28.03
N GLN A 24 -8.69 6.78 -27.45
CA GLN A 24 -8.65 5.41 -27.00
C GLN A 24 -9.46 5.26 -25.72
N THR A 25 -10.64 4.67 -25.86
CA THR A 25 -11.53 4.35 -24.74
C THR A 25 -11.18 2.95 -24.25
N TYR A 26 -10.63 2.83 -23.05
CA TYR A 26 -10.36 1.54 -22.42
C TYR A 26 -11.51 1.19 -21.48
N THR A 27 -12.25 0.13 -21.79
CA THR A 27 -13.24 -0.47 -20.89
C THR A 27 -12.59 -1.66 -20.18
N LEU A 28 -12.36 -1.56 -18.87
CA LEU A 28 -11.95 -2.70 -18.05
C LEU A 28 -13.17 -3.60 -17.84
N ALA A 29 -13.11 -4.82 -18.37
CA ALA A 29 -14.28 -5.69 -18.51
C ALA A 29 -14.76 -6.32 -17.19
N THR A 30 -13.94 -6.45 -16.14
CA THR A 30 -14.42 -6.94 -14.83
C THR A 30 -13.45 -6.61 -13.70
N GLN A 31 -13.90 -5.80 -12.75
CA GLN A 31 -13.66 -6.04 -11.32
C GLN A 31 -14.77 -5.35 -10.53
N ILE A 32 -15.68 -6.13 -9.94
CA ILE A 32 -16.47 -5.62 -8.82
C ILE A 32 -15.58 -5.76 -7.60
N LEU A 33 -15.21 -4.64 -6.99
CA LEU A 33 -14.67 -4.64 -5.63
C LEU A 33 -15.60 -3.73 -4.84
N SER A 34 -16.63 -4.35 -4.25
CA SER A 34 -17.57 -3.70 -3.35
C SER A 34 -16.87 -2.73 -2.42
N ASN A 35 -17.39 -1.52 -2.28
CA ASN A 35 -17.16 -0.75 -1.08
C ASN A 35 -18.52 -0.34 -0.56
N GLY A 36 -18.85 -0.78 0.66
CA GLY A 36 -20.08 -0.41 1.36
C GLY A 36 -20.06 1.07 1.69
N ALA A 37 -20.28 1.91 0.68
CA ALA A 37 -20.48 3.33 0.81
C ALA A 37 -21.92 3.54 1.31
N THR A 38 -22.04 3.98 2.56
CA THR A 38 -23.32 4.47 3.07
C THR A 38 -23.39 5.96 2.79
N ASN A 39 -24.46 6.38 2.12
CA ASN A 39 -24.76 7.78 1.87
C ASN A 39 -25.95 8.15 2.75
N SER A 40 -25.75 9.11 3.66
CA SER A 40 -26.83 9.68 4.47
C SER A 40 -26.80 11.19 4.31
N SER A 41 -27.89 11.76 3.82
CA SER A 41 -28.00 13.20 3.57
C SER A 41 -29.29 13.77 4.16
N ASN A 42 -29.20 15.01 4.62
CA ASN A 42 -30.34 15.87 4.89
C ASN A 42 -30.12 17.24 4.22
N ALA A 43 -31.07 18.17 4.39
CA ALA A 43 -31.06 19.48 3.73
C ALA A 43 -29.82 20.35 4.04
N SER A 44 -29.05 20.02 5.08
CA SER A 44 -27.92 20.83 5.54
C SER A 44 -26.58 20.09 5.53
N TYR A 45 -26.60 18.75 5.50
CA TYR A 45 -25.40 17.94 5.63
C TYR A 45 -25.47 16.67 4.78
N SER A 46 -24.34 16.32 4.19
CA SER A 46 -24.11 15.03 3.54
C SER A 46 -23.00 14.33 4.30
N LEU A 47 -23.31 13.15 4.85
CA LEU A 47 -22.35 12.24 5.43
C LEU A 47 -22.19 11.07 4.47
N GLN A 48 -20.94 10.77 4.17
CA GLN A 48 -20.59 9.69 3.31
C GLN A 48 -19.47 8.91 3.99
N GLY A 49 -19.62 7.60 4.13
CA GLY A 49 -18.66 6.76 4.85
C GLY A 49 -18.61 5.34 4.32
N THR A 50 -17.49 4.69 4.55
CA THR A 50 -17.24 3.29 4.23
C THR A 50 -17.19 2.47 5.51
N LEU A 51 -17.82 1.31 5.53
CA LEU A 51 -17.65 0.35 6.63
C LEU A 51 -16.21 -0.19 6.58
N TYR A 52 -15.54 -0.28 7.73
CA TYR A 52 -14.18 -0.83 7.89
C TYR A 52 -12.98 -0.03 7.34
N GLN A 53 -13.10 1.28 7.09
CA GLN A 53 -11.93 2.13 6.79
C GLN A 53 -11.59 3.07 7.95
N SER A 54 -10.30 3.09 8.34
CA SER A 54 -9.80 3.82 9.52
C SER A 54 -9.65 5.34 9.33
N ALA A 55 -9.76 5.87 8.11
CA ALA A 55 -10.07 7.28 7.90
C ALA A 55 -10.53 7.57 6.46
N ILE A 56 -11.48 8.48 6.32
CA ILE A 56 -11.85 9.13 5.07
C ILE A 56 -11.33 10.58 5.12
N ARG A 57 -10.61 11.04 4.11
CA ARG A 57 -10.30 12.47 3.94
C ARG A 57 -11.09 13.00 2.76
N LEU A 58 -11.84 14.07 2.98
CA LEU A 58 -12.59 14.74 1.91
C LEU A 58 -11.62 15.55 1.06
N THR A 59 -11.38 15.13 -0.18
CA THR A 59 -10.67 15.95 -1.16
C THR A 59 -11.71 16.69 -2.00
N LYS A 60 -11.85 17.98 -1.75
CA LYS A 60 -12.75 18.87 -2.50
C LYS A 60 -11.94 19.66 -3.52
N ALA A 61 -12.31 19.57 -4.79
CA ALA A 61 -11.94 20.53 -5.82
C ALA A 61 -13.21 21.30 -6.24
N SER A 62 -13.08 22.55 -6.67
CA SER A 62 -14.24 23.38 -7.05
C SER A 62 -15.14 22.64 -8.05
N GLY A 63 -16.37 22.33 -7.64
CA GLY A 63 -17.38 21.61 -8.44
C GLY A 63 -17.34 20.08 -8.37
N ASN A 64 -16.28 19.46 -7.82
CA ASN A 64 -16.13 17.99 -7.78
C ASN A 64 -15.73 17.52 -6.37
N GLN A 65 -16.50 16.59 -5.81
CA GLN A 65 -16.19 15.92 -4.56
C GLN A 65 -15.72 14.50 -4.86
N VAL A 66 -14.49 14.16 -4.47
CA VAL A 66 -14.00 12.78 -4.55
C VAL A 66 -13.81 12.28 -3.13
N GLN A 67 -14.49 11.20 -2.81
CA GLN A 67 -14.27 10.46 -1.58
C GLN A 67 -13.22 9.39 -1.85
N GLN A 68 -12.04 9.56 -1.26
CA GLN A 68 -10.98 8.58 -1.32
C GLN A 68 -10.68 8.12 0.10
N GLY A 69 -10.89 6.83 0.34
CA GLY A 69 -10.38 6.16 1.53
C GLY A 69 -9.09 5.42 1.19
N PHE A 70 -8.18 5.32 2.15
CA PHE A 70 -7.03 4.43 2.04
C PHE A 70 -7.39 3.08 2.68
N TRP A 71 -7.14 2.00 1.95
CA TRP A 71 -7.14 0.67 2.52
C TRP A 71 -5.91 0.55 3.41
N ARG A 72 -6.05 0.80 4.71
CA ARG A 72 -5.09 0.25 5.67
C ARG A 72 -5.46 -1.21 5.77
N TYR A 73 -4.57 -2.08 5.31
CA TYR A 73 -4.75 -3.53 5.37
C TYR A 73 -5.32 -3.92 6.73
N MET A 74 -6.61 -4.27 6.78
CA MET A 74 -7.21 -4.97 7.92
C MET A 74 -6.76 -6.43 7.83
N LEU A 75 -5.45 -6.63 7.94
CA LEU A 75 -4.97 -7.86 8.51
C LEU A 75 -5.40 -7.79 9.96
N THR A 76 -6.03 -8.87 10.41
CA THR A 76 -6.19 -9.29 11.80
C THR A 76 -5.39 -8.42 12.77
N TYR A 77 -6.07 -7.85 13.78
CA TYR A 77 -5.40 -7.32 14.96
C TYR A 77 -4.63 -8.47 15.61
N TYR A 78 -3.46 -8.77 15.09
CA TYR A 78 -2.47 -9.58 15.73
C TYR A 78 -1.78 -8.60 16.67
N PRO A 79 -1.91 -8.75 18.00
CA PRO A 79 -1.13 -7.94 18.91
C PRO A 79 0.33 -8.11 18.50
N CYS A 80 0.94 -7.00 18.07
CA CYS A 80 2.28 -7.03 17.56
C CYS A 80 3.23 -7.11 18.75
N CYS A 81 4.20 -8.02 18.71
CA CYS A 81 5.03 -8.36 19.86
C CYS A 81 4.25 -9.06 20.99
N ILE A 82 4.43 -10.38 21.11
CA ILE A 82 3.81 -11.19 22.17
C ILE A 82 4.89 -11.87 23.01
N GLY A 83 4.90 -11.57 24.31
CA GLY A 83 5.86 -12.16 25.24
C GLY A 83 7.22 -11.47 25.16
N ILE A 84 8.12 -12.00 24.33
CA ILE A 84 9.47 -11.47 24.13
C ILE A 84 9.65 -10.97 22.71
N ARG A 85 10.56 -10.01 22.53
CA ARG A 85 10.98 -9.54 21.20
C ARG A 85 11.79 -10.63 20.46
N GLY A 86 11.82 -10.59 19.14
CA GLY A 86 12.69 -11.39 18.29
C GLY A 86 11.99 -12.17 17.18
N ASN A 87 10.65 -12.23 17.14
CA ASN A 87 9.89 -12.84 16.05
C ASN A 87 9.71 -11.82 14.91
N VAL A 88 10.83 -11.50 14.26
CA VAL A 88 10.91 -10.43 13.25
C VAL A 88 10.14 -10.79 11.98
N ASN A 89 10.06 -12.08 11.63
CA ASN A 89 9.34 -12.54 10.45
C ASN A 89 7.80 -12.61 10.68
N ASN A 90 7.35 -12.42 11.92
CA ASN A 90 5.95 -12.49 12.35
C ASN A 90 5.32 -13.86 12.02
N ASP A 91 6.00 -14.94 12.38
CA ASP A 91 5.46 -16.29 12.28
C ASP A 91 4.26 -16.49 13.22
N GLU A 92 3.35 -17.40 12.85
CA GLU A 92 2.17 -17.68 13.66
C GLU A 92 2.50 -18.48 14.91
N GLN A 93 3.67 -19.15 14.95
CA GLN A 93 4.12 -19.94 16.09
C GLN A 93 4.69 -19.07 17.22
N GLN A 94 4.97 -17.79 16.96
CA GLN A 94 5.55 -16.85 17.92
C GLN A 94 6.87 -17.36 18.49
N MET A 95 7.67 -18.03 17.64
CA MET A 95 8.95 -18.60 18.03
C MET A 95 10.08 -17.78 17.43
N VAL A 96 11.08 -17.50 18.26
CA VAL A 96 12.28 -16.81 17.83
C VAL A 96 13.30 -17.85 17.38
N ASP A 97 13.60 -17.88 16.08
CA ASP A 97 14.51 -18.86 15.49
C ASP A 97 15.48 -18.28 14.43
N LEU A 98 16.19 -19.15 13.70
CA LEU A 98 17.18 -18.73 12.69
C LEU A 98 16.54 -18.03 11.48
N THR A 99 15.24 -18.23 11.24
CA THR A 99 14.51 -17.55 10.17
C THR A 99 14.29 -16.08 10.50
N ASP A 100 14.11 -15.71 11.77
CA ASP A 100 14.08 -14.31 12.21
C ASP A 100 15.42 -13.61 12.00
N LEU A 101 16.51 -14.32 12.28
CA LEU A 101 17.86 -13.79 12.08
C LEU A 101 18.13 -13.50 10.59
N THR A 102 17.74 -14.42 9.71
CA THR A 102 17.88 -14.20 8.26
C THR A 102 16.97 -13.09 7.75
N PHE A 103 15.74 -13.00 8.27
CA PHE A 103 14.81 -11.90 7.96
C PHE A 103 15.38 -10.54 8.36
N LEU A 104 15.86 -10.41 9.60
CA LEU A 104 16.44 -9.16 10.11
C LEU A 104 17.71 -8.77 9.34
N SER A 105 18.55 -9.75 8.98
CA SER A 105 19.70 -9.51 8.11
C SER A 105 19.29 -8.99 6.73
N SER A 106 18.25 -9.57 6.11
CA SER A 106 17.73 -9.09 4.83
C SER A 106 17.18 -7.67 4.91
N TYR A 107 16.46 -7.35 5.99
CA TYR A 107 15.97 -6.00 6.24
C TYR A 107 17.11 -4.99 6.38
N LEU A 108 18.14 -5.29 7.17
CA LEU A 108 19.28 -4.37 7.38
C LEU A 108 20.14 -4.17 6.14
N THR A 109 20.20 -5.16 5.25
CA THR A 109 21.07 -5.11 4.05
C THR A 109 20.38 -4.57 2.81
N SER A 110 19.08 -4.88 2.64
CA SER A 110 18.33 -4.52 1.43
C SER A 110 17.13 -3.62 1.69
N GLY A 111 16.79 -3.37 2.97
CA GLY A 111 15.58 -2.65 3.36
C GLY A 111 14.30 -3.45 3.15
N SER A 112 14.38 -4.73 2.80
CA SER A 112 13.22 -5.59 2.51
C SER A 112 13.50 -7.07 2.82
N PRO A 113 12.47 -7.85 3.24
CA PRO A 113 11.14 -7.41 3.66
C PRO A 113 11.18 -6.53 4.92
N VAL A 114 10.21 -5.60 5.05
CA VAL A 114 10.09 -4.74 6.24
C VAL A 114 9.40 -5.52 7.36
N PRO A 115 9.90 -5.50 8.61
CA PRO A 115 9.25 -6.14 9.74
C PRO A 115 7.80 -5.66 9.89
N ALA A 116 6.86 -6.60 10.07
CA ALA A 116 5.46 -6.27 10.29
C ALA A 116 5.23 -5.60 11.67
N CYS A 117 6.07 -5.98 12.65
CA CYS A 117 6.12 -5.38 13.96
C CYS A 117 7.49 -4.71 14.16
N TYR A 118 7.47 -3.44 14.53
CA TYR A 118 8.70 -2.70 14.83
C TYR A 118 9.37 -3.19 16.12
N ASP A 119 8.58 -3.48 17.16
CA ASP A 119 9.11 -3.94 18.44
C ASP A 119 9.82 -5.29 18.34
N GLU A 120 9.34 -6.18 17.47
CA GLU A 120 9.99 -7.47 17.19
C GLU A 120 11.34 -7.29 16.49
N GLY A 121 11.47 -6.33 15.57
CA GLY A 121 12.72 -6.03 14.89
C GLY A 121 13.73 -5.24 15.75
N ASN A 122 13.25 -4.43 16.69
CA ASN A 122 14.05 -3.72 17.69
C ASN A 122 14.30 -4.67 18.88
N VAL A 123 14.99 -5.78 18.61
CA VAL A 123 15.21 -6.91 19.51
C VAL A 123 15.78 -6.48 20.85
N ASN A 124 16.69 -5.50 20.88
CA ASN A 124 17.31 -5.01 22.12
C ASN A 124 16.46 -3.97 22.89
N GLY A 125 15.39 -3.44 22.28
CA GLY A 125 14.48 -2.49 22.90
C GLY A 125 14.97 -1.05 23.02
N ILE A 126 16.03 -0.66 22.32
CA ILE A 126 16.66 0.67 22.43
C ILE A 126 15.97 1.72 21.53
N GLY A 127 15.14 1.28 20.59
CA GLY A 127 14.21 2.15 19.86
C GLY A 127 14.54 2.37 18.39
N ILE A 128 15.63 1.78 17.90
CA ILE A 128 16.01 1.74 16.48
C ILE A 128 16.27 0.29 16.08
N ILE A 129 16.00 -0.06 14.83
CA ILE A 129 16.37 -1.37 14.28
C ILE A 129 17.72 -1.22 13.58
N ASP A 130 18.76 -1.81 14.14
CA ASP A 130 20.12 -1.74 13.61
C ASP A 130 20.93 -3.06 13.77
N LEU A 131 22.23 -3.01 13.52
CA LEU A 131 23.11 -4.17 13.61
C LEU A 131 23.26 -4.71 15.06
N ALA A 132 23.01 -3.89 16.08
CA ALA A 132 23.00 -4.32 17.46
C ALA A 132 21.83 -5.27 17.74
N ASP A 133 20.67 -5.07 17.11
CA ASP A 133 19.53 -6.01 17.21
C ASP A 133 19.87 -7.37 16.59
N LEU A 134 20.53 -7.39 15.44
CA LEU A 134 20.98 -8.63 14.80
C LEU A 134 21.99 -9.38 15.67
N THR A 135 22.92 -8.64 16.29
CA THR A 135 23.91 -9.21 17.21
C THR A 135 23.25 -9.76 18.47
N TYR A 136 22.25 -9.05 19.00
CA TYR A 136 21.48 -9.48 20.16
C TYR A 136 20.72 -10.77 19.84
N LEU A 137 20.01 -10.82 18.72
CA LEU A 137 19.26 -11.99 18.27
C LEU A 137 20.17 -13.20 18.06
N SER A 138 21.33 -13.00 17.44
CA SER A 138 22.34 -14.06 17.29
C SER A 138 22.87 -14.57 18.64
N SER A 139 23.07 -13.67 19.61
CA SER A 139 23.48 -14.07 20.96
C SER A 139 22.39 -14.88 21.67
N TYR A 140 21.12 -14.50 21.52
CA TYR A 140 20.00 -15.24 22.10
C TYR A 140 19.90 -16.66 21.51
N LEU A 141 19.95 -16.78 20.17
CA LEU A 141 19.90 -18.08 19.47
C LEU A 141 21.08 -19.01 19.79
N SER A 142 22.19 -18.47 20.31
CA SER A 142 23.36 -19.23 20.76
C SER A 142 23.37 -19.54 22.26
N GLY A 143 22.27 -19.28 22.97
CA GLY A 143 22.10 -19.58 24.40
C GLY A 143 22.43 -18.41 25.33
N GLY A 144 22.43 -17.18 24.80
CA GLY A 144 22.54 -15.96 25.58
C GLY A 144 21.27 -15.59 26.33
N ASN A 145 21.22 -14.35 26.83
CA ASN A 145 20.06 -13.85 27.56
C ASN A 145 18.85 -13.64 26.63
N PRO A 146 17.62 -13.86 27.13
CA PRO A 146 16.41 -13.59 26.36
C PRO A 146 16.23 -12.09 26.09
N PRO A 147 15.65 -11.73 24.93
CA PRO A 147 15.27 -10.35 24.63
C PRO A 147 14.30 -9.76 25.66
N PRO A 148 14.25 -8.42 25.79
CA PRO A 148 13.26 -7.75 26.61
C PRO A 148 11.84 -8.14 26.24
N SER A 149 10.93 -8.06 27.22
CA SER A 149 9.51 -8.28 26.98
C SER A 149 8.92 -7.21 26.06
N CYS A 150 7.86 -7.60 25.37
CA CYS A 150 7.04 -6.69 24.58
C CYS A 150 6.34 -5.65 25.50
N PRO A 151 6.05 -4.43 24.99
CA PRO A 151 5.32 -3.39 25.73
C PRO A 151 3.86 -3.72 26.03
#